data_AF-A0A534PXV8-F1
#
_entry.id   AF-A0A534PXV8-F1
#
_cell.length_a   1.000
_cell.length_b   1.000
_cell.length_c   1.000
_cell.angle_alpha   90.00
_cell.angle_beta   90.00
_cell.angle_gamma   90.00
#
_symmetry.space_group_name_H-M   'P 1'
#
loop_
_entity.id
_entity.type
_entity.pdbx_description
1 polymer ?
#
loop_
_entity_poly.entity_id
_entity_poly.type
_entity_poly.pdbx_seq_one_letter_code
_entity_poly.pdbx_strand_id
1 'polypeptide(L)'
;EGRWNGVAIASRCGIENVVTNFGEPRLPARTPEVGDDEPLAEARMISASCGGIRIVCVYAPNGRVVGSTFFAAKLAWFDRLSRWLADAADPREPIALGGDLNVAPEDIDVWDPAACHGGTHVSGPEREAFARLCRWGLGDVYRRQHPESGRYTWWDYRAGNFHKNFGMRIDHLLVTAPLLGGAQGQAGALGPCATGDRPRRARASLRRRVDVRRGADRGAALASRLRIRPVGFPIEPPIEPMLSKVAAQLPVGEGWLFEPKWDGFRAIVFRDGDRLYLQSRDLRPLDRYFPDLHAPLLASLPVRCVVDGEIVIGGERGLDFEALQLRLHPAASRVAKLAAETPASFVAFDLLALGEQDLRARRQADRRARLERALAGTRGRVHLTPCTRERPVADEWFHRFEGAGLDGVIAKHESSLYEPGKRVMVKIKHVRAADCVVAGFRWHKQGRGELVGSLLLGLYDAEGALHHVGVTSAFTMAARRRLAQELEPLRKQALVSHPWREWAGAVEGGTRMPGASSRWSQGKDLSWEPLRIERVCEVKYDHLQGARFRHAAVFMRWRPDKRPSDCRYDQLEVTPPAELAELFGGRSK
;
A
#
# COMPACT_ATOMS: atom_id res chain seq x y z
N GLU A 1 -24.04 5.74 -4.53
CA GLU A 1 -24.09 7.21 -4.50
C GLU A 1 -23.69 7.67 -3.11
N GLY A 2 -22.85 8.69 -2.98
CA GLY A 2 -22.30 9.10 -1.68
C GLY A 2 -21.31 10.24 -1.84
N ARG A 3 -21.79 11.41 -2.28
CA ARG A 3 -21.05 12.67 -2.09
C ARG A 3 -21.36 13.15 -0.68
N TRP A 4 -20.51 12.82 0.27
CA TRP A 4 -20.62 13.33 1.63
C TRP A 4 -19.44 14.25 1.89
N ASN A 5 -19.61 15.53 1.60
CA ASN A 5 -18.72 16.58 2.12
C ASN A 5 -19.15 16.86 3.57
N GLY A 6 -18.20 16.81 4.50
CA GLY A 6 -18.53 16.94 5.91
C GLY A 6 -17.33 17.16 6.81
N VAL A 7 -17.62 17.75 7.96
CA VAL A 7 -16.68 18.03 9.04
C VAL A 7 -17.20 17.37 10.31
N ALA A 8 -16.30 16.93 11.18
CA ALA A 8 -16.65 16.25 12.42
C ALA A 8 -15.65 16.56 13.54
N ILE A 9 -16.13 16.56 14.77
CA ILE A 9 -15.32 16.62 15.99
C ILE A 9 -15.66 15.40 16.83
N ALA A 10 -14.64 14.65 17.23
CA ALA A 10 -14.76 13.55 18.19
C ALA A 10 -13.87 13.87 19.39
N SER A 11 -14.42 13.75 20.60
CA SER A 11 -13.73 14.10 21.84
C SER A 11 -13.99 13.06 22.93
N ARG A 12 -12.93 12.74 23.68
CA ARG A 12 -13.01 11.89 24.88
C ARG A 12 -13.24 12.68 26.17
N CYS A 13 -13.11 14.00 26.14
CA CYS A 13 -13.25 14.88 27.30
C CYS A 13 -14.55 15.71 27.27
N GLY A 14 -15.55 15.26 26.50
CA GLY A 14 -16.80 15.97 26.26
C GLY A 14 -16.73 16.96 25.09
N ILE A 15 -17.90 17.38 24.63
CA ILE A 15 -18.11 18.35 23.54
C ILE A 15 -19.16 19.34 24.03
N GLU A 16 -18.81 20.62 24.05
CA GLU A 16 -19.68 21.72 24.49
C GLU A 16 -19.65 22.86 23.47
N ASN A 17 -20.63 23.78 23.54
CA ASN A 17 -20.68 24.99 22.71
C ASN A 17 -20.52 24.71 21.20
N VAL A 18 -21.28 23.72 20.70
CA VAL A 18 -21.20 23.30 19.29
C VAL A 18 -21.76 24.40 18.39
N VAL A 19 -20.97 24.85 17.43
CA VAL A 19 -21.36 25.77 16.36
C VAL A 19 -21.16 25.06 15.04
N THR A 20 -22.26 24.80 14.32
CA THR A 20 -22.21 24.23 12.97
C THR A 20 -22.28 25.34 11.93
N ASN A 21 -21.50 25.21 10.86
CA ASN A 21 -21.56 26.04 9.66
C ASN A 21 -21.62 27.56 9.97
N PHE A 22 -20.69 28.03 10.80
CA PHE A 22 -20.57 29.44 11.21
C PHE A 22 -21.77 29.98 11.99
N GLY A 23 -22.64 29.12 12.51
CA GLY A 23 -23.84 29.51 13.26
C GLY A 23 -25.08 29.74 12.40
N GLU A 24 -24.99 29.48 11.09
CA GLU A 24 -26.10 29.63 10.16
C GLU A 24 -26.58 28.26 9.64
N PRO A 25 -27.90 28.07 9.46
CA PRO A 25 -28.44 26.85 8.90
C PRO A 25 -27.94 26.62 7.46
N ARG A 26 -27.89 25.36 7.03
CA ARG A 26 -27.62 25.05 5.62
C ARG A 26 -28.78 25.51 4.76
N LEU A 27 -28.47 26.00 3.58
CA LEU A 27 -29.46 26.36 2.57
C LEU A 27 -29.62 25.22 1.55
N PRO A 28 -30.81 25.04 0.95
CA PRO A 28 -30.96 24.15 -0.20
C PRO A 28 -30.05 24.63 -1.35
N ALA A 29 -29.39 23.71 -2.05
CA ALA A 29 -28.63 24.05 -3.24
C ALA A 29 -29.56 24.66 -4.30
N ARG A 30 -29.19 25.82 -4.88
CA ARG A 30 -30.05 26.49 -5.87
C ARG A 30 -30.06 25.78 -7.23
N THR A 31 -29.09 24.91 -7.50
CA THR A 31 -29.03 24.09 -8.71
C THR A 31 -28.70 22.62 -8.39
N PRO A 32 -29.42 21.63 -8.97
CA PRO A 32 -29.24 20.20 -8.66
C PRO A 32 -27.85 19.64 -8.99
N GLU A 33 -27.12 20.27 -9.92
CA GLU A 33 -25.81 19.83 -10.39
C GLU A 33 -24.64 20.37 -9.52
N VAL A 34 -24.92 21.30 -8.60
CA VAL A 34 -23.92 22.16 -7.92
C VAL A 34 -24.07 22.10 -6.39
N GLY A 35 -24.58 21.00 -5.83
CA GLY A 35 -24.67 20.82 -4.38
C GLY A 35 -23.32 20.96 -3.66
N ASP A 36 -22.22 20.59 -4.33
CA ASP A 36 -20.86 20.67 -3.79
C ASP A 36 -20.34 22.11 -3.64
N ASP A 37 -20.92 23.12 -4.31
CA ASP A 37 -20.20 24.38 -4.55
C ASP A 37 -20.91 25.66 -4.12
N GLU A 38 -22.03 25.54 -3.39
CA GLU A 38 -22.57 26.63 -2.60
C GLU A 38 -22.01 26.55 -1.16
N PRO A 39 -21.28 27.57 -0.67
CA PRO A 39 -20.68 27.56 0.67
C PRO A 39 -21.65 27.29 1.83
N LEU A 40 -22.96 27.45 1.60
CA LEU A 40 -24.05 27.25 2.55
C LEU A 40 -24.84 25.95 2.34
N ALA A 41 -24.65 25.25 1.21
CA ALA A 41 -25.37 24.01 0.94
C ALA A 41 -24.78 22.80 1.69
N GLU A 42 -23.55 22.93 2.17
CA GLU A 42 -22.79 21.80 2.74
C GLU A 42 -22.22 22.06 4.13
N ALA A 43 -21.89 20.98 4.85
CA ALA A 43 -21.16 21.08 6.11
C ALA A 43 -19.68 21.34 5.85
N ARG A 44 -19.27 22.60 5.96
CA ARG A 44 -17.87 23.01 5.72
C ARG A 44 -17.14 23.51 6.96
N MET A 45 -17.84 23.69 8.08
CA MET A 45 -17.25 24.13 9.34
C MET A 45 -18.05 23.59 10.53
N ILE A 46 -17.35 23.10 11.54
CA ILE A 46 -17.91 22.82 12.87
C ILE A 46 -16.90 23.29 13.92
N SER A 47 -17.39 23.93 14.97
CA SER A 47 -16.59 24.29 16.13
C SER A 47 -17.21 23.74 17.40
N ALA A 48 -16.39 23.38 18.37
CA ALA A 48 -16.82 23.00 19.72
C ALA A 48 -15.72 23.22 20.74
N SER A 49 -16.10 23.45 21.99
CA SER A 49 -15.19 23.42 23.13
C SER A 49 -14.96 21.97 23.59
N CYS A 50 -13.70 21.54 23.61
CA CYS A 50 -13.28 20.22 24.06
C CYS A 50 -12.16 20.38 25.10
N GLY A 51 -12.43 20.05 26.36
CA GLY A 51 -11.41 20.11 27.43
C GLY A 51 -10.76 21.49 27.61
N GLY A 52 -11.54 22.56 27.46
CA GLY A 52 -11.05 23.94 27.58
C GLY A 52 -10.36 24.51 26.34
N ILE A 53 -10.30 23.76 25.24
CA ILE A 53 -9.76 24.21 23.94
C ILE A 53 -10.91 24.33 22.94
N ARG A 54 -10.98 25.42 22.19
CA ARG A 54 -11.90 25.51 21.05
C ARG A 54 -11.30 24.80 19.85
N ILE A 55 -11.97 23.74 19.41
CA ILE A 55 -11.64 23.01 18.19
C ILE A 55 -12.50 23.56 17.06
N VAL A 56 -11.89 23.80 15.90
CA VAL A 56 -12.56 24.24 14.67
C VAL A 56 -12.14 23.29 13.54
N CYS A 57 -13.06 22.45 13.07
CA CYS A 57 -12.82 21.56 11.94
C CYS A 57 -13.43 22.18 10.68
N VAL A 58 -12.65 22.30 9.61
CA VAL A 58 -13.05 22.95 8.37
C VAL A 58 -12.82 22.08 7.13
N TYR A 59 -13.64 22.31 6.10
CA TYR A 59 -13.46 21.78 4.76
C TYR A 59 -13.74 22.87 3.72
N ALA A 60 -12.69 23.55 3.28
CA ALA A 60 -12.79 24.68 2.37
C ALA A 60 -13.17 24.22 0.96
N PRO A 61 -13.91 25.03 0.18
CA PRO A 61 -14.19 24.72 -1.23
C PRO A 61 -12.91 24.59 -2.06
N ASN A 62 -12.92 23.70 -3.05
CA ASN A 62 -11.76 23.46 -3.91
C ASN A 62 -11.41 24.67 -4.79
N GLY A 63 -12.42 25.40 -5.30
CA GLY A 63 -12.23 26.56 -6.17
C GLY A 63 -12.10 26.24 -7.67
N ARG A 64 -11.74 24.99 -8.01
CA ARG A 64 -11.66 24.43 -9.38
C ARG A 64 -10.74 25.20 -10.32
N VAL A 65 -11.20 26.32 -10.88
CA VAL A 65 -10.49 27.11 -11.88
C VAL A 65 -10.46 28.57 -11.42
N VAL A 66 -9.28 29.18 -11.38
CA VAL A 66 -9.09 30.59 -11.02
C VAL A 66 -9.96 31.48 -11.91
N GLY A 67 -10.65 32.44 -11.29
CA GLY A 67 -11.57 33.36 -11.98
C GLY A 67 -12.98 32.80 -12.26
N SER A 68 -13.23 31.52 -11.99
CA SER A 68 -14.58 30.96 -12.08
C SER A 68 -15.49 31.38 -10.90
N THR A 69 -16.79 31.17 -11.03
CA THR A 69 -17.74 31.34 -9.92
C THR A 69 -17.41 30.44 -8.73
N PHE A 70 -16.82 29.26 -8.97
CA PHE A 70 -16.35 28.33 -7.92
C PHE A 70 -15.19 28.93 -7.12
N PHE A 71 -14.28 29.62 -7.80
CA PHE A 71 -13.17 30.30 -7.17
C PHE A 71 -13.64 31.51 -6.35
N ALA A 72 -14.59 32.29 -6.88
CA ALA A 72 -15.22 33.38 -6.14
C ALA A 72 -15.93 32.86 -4.87
N ALA A 73 -16.66 31.74 -4.96
CA ALA A 73 -17.33 31.10 -3.82
C ALA A 73 -16.33 30.63 -2.74
N LYS A 74 -15.17 30.09 -3.15
CA LYS A 74 -14.09 29.74 -2.23
C LYS A 74 -13.58 30.95 -1.46
N LEU A 75 -13.30 32.06 -2.14
CA LEU A 75 -12.81 33.28 -1.48
C LEU A 75 -13.86 33.86 -0.52
N ALA A 76 -15.13 33.88 -0.93
CA ALA A 76 -16.22 34.30 -0.05
C ALA A 76 -16.36 33.42 1.21
N TRP A 77 -16.11 32.10 1.08
CA TRP A 77 -16.06 31.19 2.23
C TRP A 77 -14.91 31.52 3.18
N PHE A 78 -13.71 31.84 2.66
CA PHE A 78 -12.58 32.27 3.49
C PHE A 78 -12.85 33.59 4.22
N ASP A 79 -13.50 34.55 3.56
CA ASP A 79 -13.89 35.81 4.17
C ASP A 79 -14.92 35.59 5.28
N ARG A 80 -15.83 34.63 5.12
CA ARG A 80 -16.76 34.22 6.16
C ARG A 80 -16.05 33.56 7.34
N LEU A 81 -15.05 32.71 7.09
CA LEU A 81 -14.22 32.13 8.15
C LEU A 81 -13.45 33.21 8.92
N SER A 82 -12.86 34.18 8.23
CA SER A 82 -12.15 35.29 8.87
C SER A 82 -13.08 36.16 9.71
N ARG A 83 -14.27 36.49 9.21
CA ARG A 83 -15.29 37.23 9.98
C ARG A 83 -15.76 36.46 11.20
N TRP A 84 -16.09 35.17 11.03
CA TRP A 84 -16.51 34.34 12.15
C TRP A 84 -15.41 34.24 13.24
N LEU A 85 -14.14 34.12 12.86
CA LEU A 85 -13.04 34.15 13.82
C LEU A 85 -12.97 35.51 14.55
N ALA A 86 -13.10 36.62 13.83
CA ALA A 86 -13.09 37.96 14.42
C ALA A 86 -14.26 38.22 15.37
N ASP A 87 -15.45 37.71 15.06
CA ASP A 87 -16.67 37.97 15.81
C ASP A 87 -16.85 36.99 16.98
N ALA A 88 -16.53 35.71 16.78
CA ALA A 88 -16.87 34.64 17.71
C ALA A 88 -15.71 34.16 18.58
N ALA A 89 -14.46 34.55 18.30
CA ALA A 89 -13.27 34.01 18.95
C ALA A 89 -12.24 35.09 19.34
N ASP A 90 -11.37 34.77 20.31
CA ASP A 90 -10.25 35.63 20.73
C ASP A 90 -8.92 34.90 20.44
N PRO A 91 -7.96 35.51 19.70
CA PRO A 91 -6.68 34.88 19.40
C PRO A 91 -5.79 34.64 20.64
N ARG A 92 -6.16 35.18 21.81
CA ARG A 92 -5.50 34.93 23.10
C ARG A 92 -6.04 33.70 23.83
N GLU A 93 -7.13 33.12 23.36
CA GLU A 93 -7.70 31.86 23.88
C GLU A 93 -7.09 30.64 23.17
N PRO A 94 -7.10 29.45 23.81
CA PRO A 94 -6.61 28.23 23.18
C PRO A 94 -7.56 27.74 22.08
N ILE A 95 -7.16 27.92 20.82
CA ILE A 95 -7.94 27.56 19.64
C ILE A 95 -7.07 26.70 18.71
N ALA A 96 -7.63 25.59 18.26
CA ALA A 96 -7.06 24.76 17.20
C ALA A 96 -8.02 24.68 16.02
N LEU A 97 -7.60 25.19 14.87
CA LEU A 97 -8.32 25.13 13.61
C LEU A 97 -7.60 24.15 12.67
N GLY A 98 -8.30 23.14 12.16
CA GLY A 98 -7.68 22.20 11.23
C GLY A 98 -8.63 21.52 10.25
N GLY A 99 -8.06 20.99 9.18
CA GLY A 99 -8.75 20.31 8.09
C GLY A 99 -8.17 20.69 6.73
N ASP A 100 -8.87 20.31 5.66
CA ASP A 100 -8.49 20.63 4.29
C ASP A 100 -8.95 22.06 3.95
N LEU A 101 -7.98 22.97 3.84
CA LEU A 101 -8.21 24.36 3.43
C LEU A 101 -8.14 24.53 1.92
N ASN A 102 -7.80 23.49 1.15
CA ASN A 102 -7.58 23.57 -0.29
C ASN A 102 -6.61 24.70 -0.70
N VAL A 103 -5.64 25.05 0.14
CA VAL A 103 -4.65 26.10 -0.14
C VAL A 103 -3.26 25.59 0.22
N ALA A 104 -2.30 25.83 -0.68
CA ALA A 104 -0.87 25.63 -0.50
C ALA A 104 -0.22 27.02 -0.25
N PRO A 105 0.06 27.38 1.02
CA PRO A 105 0.46 28.73 1.41
C PRO A 105 1.74 29.25 0.75
N GLU A 106 2.73 28.38 0.55
CA GLU A 106 4.05 28.72 0.05
C GLU A 106 4.50 27.74 -1.04
N ASP A 107 5.56 28.09 -1.77
CA ASP A 107 6.10 27.24 -2.84
C ASP A 107 6.66 25.91 -2.31
N ILE A 108 7.10 25.89 -1.05
CA ILE A 108 7.51 24.67 -0.35
C ILE A 108 6.36 23.68 -0.12
N ASP A 109 5.11 24.13 -0.26
CA ASP A 109 3.90 23.33 -0.10
C ASP A 109 3.49 22.60 -1.37
N VAL A 110 4.23 22.75 -2.48
CA VAL A 110 3.97 22.03 -3.74
C VAL A 110 5.21 21.31 -4.26
N TRP A 111 5.02 20.33 -5.12
CA TRP A 111 6.12 19.54 -5.71
C TRP A 111 6.94 20.33 -6.73
N ASP A 112 6.29 21.19 -7.50
CA ASP A 112 6.92 22.07 -8.49
C ASP A 112 6.09 23.36 -8.58
N PRO A 113 6.61 24.48 -8.02
CA PRO A 113 5.93 25.77 -8.05
C PRO A 113 5.67 26.30 -9.45
N ALA A 114 6.58 26.04 -10.41
CA ALA A 114 6.43 26.51 -11.78
C ALA A 114 5.33 25.73 -12.50
N ALA A 115 5.25 24.42 -12.29
CA ALA A 115 4.20 23.58 -12.87
C ALA A 115 2.82 23.86 -12.28
N CYS A 116 2.76 24.29 -11.01
CA CYS A 116 1.49 24.60 -10.33
C CYS A 116 1.05 26.06 -10.54
N HIS A 117 1.94 26.94 -10.99
CA HIS A 117 1.70 28.37 -11.11
C HIS A 117 0.44 28.71 -11.92
N GLY A 118 -0.35 29.65 -11.42
CA GLY A 118 -1.59 30.09 -12.06
C GLY A 118 -2.79 29.14 -11.86
N GLY A 119 -2.59 28.00 -11.21
CA GLY A 119 -3.65 27.08 -10.81
C GLY A 119 -4.38 27.50 -9.53
N THR A 120 -5.50 26.83 -9.26
CA THR A 120 -6.15 26.85 -7.94
C THR A 120 -5.22 26.26 -6.87
N HIS A 121 -5.51 26.49 -5.58
CA HIS A 121 -4.72 26.13 -4.40
C HIS A 121 -3.46 26.96 -4.19
N VAL A 122 -2.82 27.46 -5.24
CA VAL A 122 -1.56 28.25 -5.15
C VAL A 122 -1.73 29.71 -5.58
N SER A 123 -2.95 30.14 -5.91
CA SER A 123 -3.17 31.49 -6.42
C SER A 123 -2.88 32.55 -5.36
N GLY A 124 -2.48 33.75 -5.80
CA GLY A 124 -2.26 34.89 -4.90
C GLY A 124 -3.42 35.17 -3.95
N PRO A 125 -4.69 35.25 -4.43
CA PRO A 125 -5.84 35.47 -3.57
C PRO A 125 -6.07 34.39 -2.49
N GLU A 126 -5.80 33.12 -2.80
CA GLU A 126 -5.90 32.02 -1.84
C GLU A 126 -4.81 32.08 -0.77
N ARG A 127 -3.56 32.32 -1.18
CA ARG A 127 -2.43 32.51 -0.27
C ARG A 127 -2.64 33.69 0.65
N GLU A 128 -3.20 34.79 0.13
CA GLU A 128 -3.56 35.96 0.92
C GLU A 128 -4.74 35.68 1.88
N ALA A 129 -5.72 34.87 1.48
CA ALA A 129 -6.78 34.41 2.37
C ALA A 129 -6.25 33.57 3.53
N PHE A 130 -5.32 32.65 3.27
CA PHE A 130 -4.62 31.89 4.31
C PHE A 130 -3.78 32.81 5.20
N ALA A 131 -3.04 33.76 4.62
CA ALA A 131 -2.24 34.71 5.36
C ALA A 131 -3.07 35.62 6.28
N ARG A 132 -4.31 35.97 5.91
CA ARG A 132 -5.26 36.67 6.81
C ARG A 132 -5.55 35.87 8.07
N LEU A 133 -5.78 34.56 7.96
CA LEU A 133 -5.98 33.69 9.13
C LEU A 133 -4.74 33.70 10.04
N CYS A 134 -3.54 33.66 9.45
CA CYS A 134 -2.30 33.74 10.19
C CYS A 134 -2.12 35.08 10.91
N ARG A 135 -2.41 36.20 10.23
CA ARG A 135 -2.33 37.55 10.81
C ARG A 135 -3.35 37.79 11.93
N TRP A 136 -4.50 37.11 11.89
CA TRP A 136 -5.46 37.14 12.99
C TRP A 136 -4.89 36.52 14.29
N GLY A 137 -3.96 35.56 14.18
CA GLY A 137 -3.27 34.97 15.34
C GLY A 137 -3.04 33.47 15.27
N LEU A 138 -3.35 32.84 14.13
CA LEU A 138 -3.18 31.40 13.93
C LEU A 138 -1.77 31.07 13.38
N GLY A 139 -1.03 30.22 14.09
CA GLY A 139 0.26 29.69 13.63
C GLY A 139 0.12 28.28 13.07
N ASP A 140 0.75 28.01 11.92
CA ASP A 140 0.84 26.66 11.35
C ASP A 140 1.83 25.80 12.16
N VAL A 141 1.30 24.89 12.98
CA VAL A 141 2.10 24.04 13.87
C VAL A 141 2.88 23.00 13.07
N TYR A 142 2.25 22.44 12.05
CA TYR A 142 2.87 21.39 11.24
C TYR A 142 4.10 21.94 10.52
N ARG A 143 3.99 23.11 9.88
CA ARG A 143 5.11 23.76 9.20
C ARG A 143 6.24 24.16 10.15
N ARG A 144 5.93 24.55 11.39
CA ARG A 144 6.96 24.85 12.41
C ARG A 144 7.78 23.62 12.83
N GLN A 145 7.14 22.44 12.86
CA GLN A 145 7.81 21.18 13.22
C GLN A 145 8.49 20.50 12.02
N HIS A 146 7.99 20.77 10.81
CA HIS A 146 8.45 20.19 9.56
C HIS A 146 8.81 21.29 8.55
N PRO A 147 9.95 21.96 8.72
CA PRO A 147 10.38 23.02 7.81
C PRO A 147 10.83 22.51 6.44
N GLU A 148 11.01 21.19 6.25
CA GLU A 148 11.42 20.59 4.98
C GLU A 148 10.32 20.61 3.89
N SER A 149 10.73 20.45 2.63
CA SER A 149 9.82 20.24 1.50
C SER A 149 9.41 18.76 1.37
N GLY A 150 8.48 18.46 0.44
CA GLY A 150 8.09 17.07 0.13
C GLY A 150 7.01 16.48 1.06
N ARG A 151 6.45 17.28 1.97
CA ARG A 151 5.38 16.90 2.91
C ARG A 151 4.01 17.32 2.39
N TYR A 152 3.45 16.52 1.50
CA TYR A 152 2.16 16.80 0.86
C TYR A 152 1.02 16.03 1.53
N THR A 153 -0.20 16.52 1.39
CA THR A 153 -1.42 15.91 1.95
C THR A 153 -2.43 15.56 0.86
N TRP A 154 -2.23 16.06 -0.35
CA TRP A 154 -3.05 15.80 -1.53
C TRP A 154 -2.22 15.56 -2.78
N TRP A 155 -2.72 14.68 -3.67
CA TRP A 155 -2.12 14.37 -4.97
C TRP A 155 -3.22 14.16 -6.01
N ASP A 156 -2.98 14.61 -7.25
CA ASP A 156 -3.74 14.11 -8.39
C ASP A 156 -3.32 12.65 -8.66
N TYR A 157 -4.26 11.73 -8.82
CA TYR A 157 -3.93 10.32 -9.11
C TYR A 157 -3.60 10.07 -10.59
N ARG A 158 -3.80 11.07 -11.46
CA ARG A 158 -3.42 11.01 -12.87
C ARG A 158 -1.90 11.01 -13.04
N ALA A 159 -1.43 10.46 -14.16
CA ALA A 159 -0.01 10.45 -14.56
C ALA A 159 0.99 9.86 -13.53
N GLY A 160 0.49 9.14 -12.51
CA GLY A 160 1.30 8.54 -11.44
C GLY A 160 1.84 9.57 -10.44
N ASN A 161 1.25 10.76 -10.32
CA ASN A 161 1.75 11.83 -9.47
C ASN A 161 1.87 11.44 -8.00
N PHE A 162 0.94 10.63 -7.46
CA PHE A 162 1.08 10.05 -6.12
C PHE A 162 2.40 9.26 -5.94
N HIS A 163 2.76 8.41 -6.91
CA HIS A 163 3.98 7.59 -6.85
C HIS A 163 5.27 8.40 -7.02
N LYS A 164 5.19 9.54 -7.71
CA LYS A 164 6.31 10.48 -7.88
C LYS A 164 6.43 11.48 -6.73
N ASN A 165 5.52 11.40 -5.76
CA ASN A 165 5.30 12.40 -4.72
C ASN A 165 5.07 13.81 -5.28
N PHE A 166 4.38 13.92 -6.42
CA PHE A 166 4.00 15.18 -7.04
C PHE A 166 2.69 15.67 -6.43
N GLY A 167 2.77 16.24 -5.23
CA GLY A 167 1.61 16.61 -4.42
C GLY A 167 1.59 18.08 -4.00
N MET A 168 0.58 18.41 -3.19
CA MET A 168 0.40 19.69 -2.52
C MET A 168 0.05 19.48 -1.04
N ARG A 169 0.48 20.37 -0.16
CA ARG A 169 0.05 20.41 1.24
C ARG A 169 -1.12 21.38 1.38
N ILE A 170 -2.31 20.83 1.59
CA ILE A 170 -3.56 21.60 1.64
C ILE A 170 -4.36 21.35 2.92
N ASP A 171 -3.97 20.34 3.70
CA ASP A 171 -4.47 20.11 5.06
C ASP A 171 -3.56 20.78 6.07
N HIS A 172 -4.17 21.51 6.99
CA HIS A 172 -3.46 22.34 7.95
C HIS A 172 -3.96 22.11 9.36
N LEU A 173 -3.07 22.33 10.33
CA LEU A 173 -3.40 22.47 11.74
C LEU A 173 -2.83 23.79 12.24
N LEU A 174 -3.70 24.77 12.36
CA LEU A 174 -3.39 26.13 12.78
C LEU A 174 -3.83 26.33 14.22
N VAL A 175 -2.99 26.92 15.06
CA VAL A 175 -3.32 27.13 16.47
C VAL A 175 -2.94 28.53 16.94
N THR A 176 -3.67 29.04 17.93
CA THR A 176 -3.33 30.30 18.58
C THR A 176 -2.12 30.19 19.51
N ALA A 177 -1.54 31.32 19.89
CA ALA A 177 -0.35 31.41 20.73
C ALA A 177 -0.38 30.56 22.03
N PRO A 178 -1.49 30.45 22.78
CA PRO A 178 -1.55 29.60 23.97
C PRO A 178 -1.23 28.12 23.73
N LEU A 179 -1.44 27.63 22.49
CA LEU A 179 -1.19 26.25 22.11
C LEU A 179 0.15 26.05 21.39
N LEU A 180 0.86 27.11 21.03
CA LEU A 180 2.12 27.01 20.27
C LEU A 180 3.32 26.50 21.09
N GLY A 181 3.21 26.41 22.43
CA GLY A 181 4.30 25.99 23.31
C GLY A 181 5.44 27.01 23.38
N GLY A 182 5.85 27.38 24.60
CA GLY A 182 6.88 28.39 24.81
C GLY A 182 8.25 27.98 24.24
N ALA A 183 8.62 28.56 23.10
CA ALA A 183 9.98 28.60 22.57
C ALA A 183 10.28 29.99 22.02
N GLN A 184 10.44 30.97 22.91
CA GLN A 184 11.27 32.15 22.67
C GLN A 184 12.03 32.50 23.95
N GLY A 185 13.19 31.87 24.10
CA GLY A 185 14.35 32.62 24.57
C GLY A 185 14.73 33.63 23.47
N GLN A 186 14.84 34.89 23.85
CA GLN A 186 15.44 36.00 23.10
C GLN A 186 14.99 36.17 21.64
N ALA A 187 13.96 36.98 21.45
CA ALA A 187 13.78 37.71 20.19
C ALA A 187 14.93 38.72 20.05
N GLY A 188 15.93 38.38 19.24
CA GLY A 188 16.81 39.35 18.62
C GLY A 188 16.00 40.22 17.67
N ALA A 189 15.75 41.46 18.07
CA ALA A 189 15.22 42.48 17.18
C ALA A 189 16.31 42.84 16.16
N LEU A 190 16.08 42.50 14.89
CA LEU A 190 16.76 43.14 13.76
C LEU A 190 15.83 44.22 13.21
N GLY A 191 16.16 45.47 13.56
CA GLY A 191 15.72 46.69 12.90
C GLY A 191 16.88 47.70 12.95
N PRO A 192 17.16 48.47 11.88
CA PRO A 192 18.46 49.11 11.69
C PRO A 192 18.62 50.48 12.38
N CYS A 193 19.88 50.79 12.69
CA CYS A 193 20.52 52.11 12.87
C CYS A 193 19.66 53.31 13.32
N ALA A 194 19.93 53.79 14.54
CA ALA A 194 20.16 55.21 14.80
C ALA A 194 20.95 55.42 16.10
N THR A 195 21.85 56.39 16.02
CA THR A 195 22.84 56.90 16.97
C THR A 195 22.28 57.50 18.26
N GLY A 196 23.09 57.50 19.33
CA GLY A 196 23.06 58.58 20.33
C GLY A 196 22.94 58.17 21.80
N ASP A 197 24.07 58.26 22.49
CA ASP A 197 24.30 58.71 23.86
C ASP A 197 23.48 58.24 25.09
N ARG A 198 24.24 57.91 26.16
CA ARG A 198 23.73 57.67 27.52
C ARG A 198 23.35 59.01 28.19
N PRO A 199 22.51 59.03 29.25
CA PRO A 199 23.06 58.90 30.61
C PRO A 199 22.16 58.28 31.72
N ARG A 200 22.85 57.61 32.67
CA ARG A 200 22.74 57.58 34.16
C ARG A 200 21.40 57.60 34.95
N ARG A 201 21.36 56.67 35.95
CA ARG A 201 20.81 56.72 37.35
C ARG A 201 19.26 56.79 37.46
N ALA A 202 18.54 56.31 38.48
CA ALA A 202 18.86 55.93 39.86
C ALA A 202 17.85 54.90 40.44
N ARG A 203 18.24 54.36 41.60
CA ARG A 203 17.54 53.52 42.59
C ARG A 203 16.13 53.98 43.02
N ALA A 204 15.32 53.02 43.46
CA ALA A 204 14.72 52.90 44.82
C ALA A 204 13.46 52.00 44.76
N SER A 205 13.52 50.75 45.21
CA SER A 205 13.07 50.27 46.52
C SER A 205 11.59 50.54 46.85
N LEU A 206 10.79 49.48 47.00
CA LEU A 206 10.19 49.11 48.28
C LEU A 206 9.44 47.78 48.19
N ARG A 207 9.77 46.92 49.14
CA ARG A 207 9.16 45.61 49.38
C ARG A 207 7.75 45.79 49.93
N ARG A 208 6.83 44.89 49.58
CA ARG A 208 6.03 44.17 50.58
C ARG A 208 5.45 42.88 50.01
N ARG A 209 5.70 41.81 50.75
CA ARG A 209 5.17 40.46 50.57
C ARG A 209 3.65 40.46 50.77
N VAL A 210 2.95 39.74 49.90
CA VAL A 210 1.68 39.09 50.22
C VAL A 210 1.83 37.62 49.85
N ASP A 211 1.65 36.76 50.83
CA ASP A 211 1.60 35.30 50.71
C ASP A 211 0.46 34.88 49.78
N VAL A 212 0.78 34.05 48.78
CA VAL A 212 -0.22 33.24 48.06
C VAL A 212 0.24 31.78 48.13
N ARG A 213 -0.02 31.15 49.28
CA ARG A 213 -0.13 29.69 49.36
C ARG A 213 -1.58 29.32 49.00
N ARG A 214 -1.80 28.84 47.78
CA ARG A 214 -2.82 27.86 47.33
C ARG A 214 -3.01 27.99 45.83
N GLY A 215 -2.63 26.97 45.06
CA GLY A 215 -2.99 26.88 43.64
C GLY A 215 -2.13 25.97 42.77
N ALA A 216 -0.89 25.65 43.18
CA ALA A 216 0.06 24.94 42.30
C ALA A 216 -0.12 23.40 42.26
N ASP A 217 -0.73 22.78 43.28
CA ASP A 217 -0.73 21.31 43.40
C ASP A 217 -1.90 20.57 42.71
N ARG A 218 -2.85 21.27 42.08
CA ARG A 218 -3.94 20.60 41.32
C ARG A 218 -3.60 20.36 39.83
N GLY A 219 -2.66 21.11 39.25
CA GLY A 219 -2.25 20.95 37.85
C GLY A 219 -1.30 19.77 37.61
N ALA A 220 -0.38 19.51 38.54
CA ALA A 220 0.62 18.45 38.41
C ALA A 220 0.03 17.03 38.63
N ALA A 221 -1.03 16.91 39.44
CA ALA A 221 -1.67 15.63 39.73
C ALA A 221 -2.61 15.13 38.59
N LEU A 222 -3.07 16.01 37.72
CA LEU A 222 -3.85 15.64 36.53
C LEU A 222 -2.95 15.20 35.37
N ALA A 223 -1.78 15.81 35.23
CA ALA A 223 -0.77 15.46 34.23
C ALA A 223 -0.14 14.07 34.46
N SER A 224 -0.07 13.59 35.70
CA SER A 224 0.47 12.26 36.02
C SER A 224 -0.57 11.11 35.91
N ARG A 225 -1.86 11.43 35.77
CA ARG A 225 -2.95 10.44 35.58
C ARG A 225 -3.45 10.32 34.14
N LEU A 226 -3.09 11.26 33.27
CA LEU A 226 -3.34 11.17 31.83
C LEU A 226 -2.11 10.64 31.12
N ARG A 227 -1.92 9.31 31.14
CA ARG A 227 -1.12 8.67 30.08
C ARG A 227 -1.87 8.90 28.78
N ILE A 228 -1.52 9.97 28.06
CA ILE A 228 -1.94 10.20 26.68
C ILE A 228 -1.51 8.95 25.91
N ARG A 229 -2.48 8.09 25.56
CA ARG A 229 -2.19 6.94 24.68
C ARG A 229 -1.61 7.50 23.38
N PRO A 230 -0.47 6.98 22.88
CA PRO A 230 0.08 7.45 21.62
C PRO A 230 -0.98 7.33 20.52
N VAL A 231 -1.24 8.44 19.83
CA VAL A 231 -2.16 8.49 18.69
C VAL A 231 -1.47 7.77 17.55
N GLY A 232 -1.95 6.59 17.18
CA GLY A 232 -1.29 5.78 16.19
C GLY A 232 -1.38 4.27 16.43
N PHE A 233 -1.03 3.51 15.40
CA PHE A 233 -0.83 2.07 15.49
C PHE A 233 0.36 1.75 16.43
N PRO A 234 0.44 0.53 16.97
CA PRO A 234 1.58 0.12 17.82
C PRO A 234 2.95 0.30 17.16
N ILE A 235 2.97 0.10 15.84
CA ILE A 235 4.06 0.46 14.95
C ILE A 235 3.38 1.13 13.75
N GLU A 236 3.83 2.31 13.36
CA GLU A 236 3.25 2.99 12.20
C GLU A 236 3.69 2.30 10.90
N PRO A 237 2.77 2.15 9.91
CA PRO A 237 3.16 1.79 8.56
C PRO A 237 3.98 2.91 7.90
N PRO A 238 4.87 2.59 6.92
CA PRO A 238 5.08 1.26 6.39
C PRO A 238 6.12 0.43 7.16
N ILE A 239 5.94 -0.89 7.20
CA ILE A 239 6.97 -1.85 7.60
C ILE A 239 7.41 -2.65 6.39
N GLU A 240 8.69 -2.64 6.05
CA GLU A 240 9.23 -3.56 5.05
C GLU A 240 9.07 -5.02 5.51
N PRO A 241 8.41 -5.89 4.72
CA PRO A 241 8.28 -7.28 5.12
C PRO A 241 9.64 -7.98 5.16
N MET A 242 9.87 -8.82 6.18
CA MET A 242 11.03 -9.70 6.24
C MET A 242 10.96 -10.72 5.09
N LEU A 243 12.05 -10.96 4.39
CA LEU A 243 12.09 -11.75 3.17
C LEU A 243 12.78 -13.11 3.36
N SER A 244 12.67 -13.96 2.35
CA SER A 244 13.22 -15.32 2.35
C SER A 244 14.33 -15.49 1.31
N LYS A 245 15.40 -16.21 1.67
CA LYS A 245 16.37 -16.83 0.75
C LYS A 245 15.78 -18.12 0.17
N VAL A 246 16.19 -18.49 -1.04
CA VAL A 246 15.78 -19.77 -1.66
C VAL A 246 16.73 -20.87 -1.18
N ALA A 247 16.18 -22.03 -0.82
CA ALA A 247 16.94 -23.27 -0.65
C ALA A 247 16.30 -24.40 -1.46
N ALA A 248 17.11 -25.39 -1.85
CA ALA A 248 16.65 -26.55 -2.62
C ALA A 248 16.05 -27.66 -1.75
N GLN A 249 16.41 -27.70 -0.47
CA GLN A 249 15.99 -28.72 0.49
C GLN A 249 15.63 -28.06 1.82
N LEU A 250 14.82 -28.74 2.62
CA LEU A 250 14.55 -28.34 3.99
C LEU A 250 15.88 -28.28 4.78
N PRO A 251 16.12 -27.22 5.56
CA PRO A 251 17.31 -27.11 6.39
C PRO A 251 17.44 -28.30 7.37
N VAL A 252 18.68 -28.72 7.60
CA VAL A 252 19.08 -29.71 8.60
C VAL A 252 19.43 -29.02 9.92
N GLY A 253 19.36 -29.76 11.03
CA GLY A 253 19.69 -29.29 12.38
C GLY A 253 18.48 -28.93 13.23
N GLU A 254 18.73 -28.58 14.49
CA GLU A 254 17.71 -28.19 15.45
C GLU A 254 17.34 -26.70 15.34
N GLY A 255 16.26 -26.29 16.01
CA GLY A 255 15.85 -24.89 16.11
C GLY A 255 15.08 -24.35 14.90
N TRP A 256 14.62 -25.20 13.98
CA TRP A 256 13.80 -24.78 12.84
C TRP A 256 12.30 -24.91 13.12
N LEU A 257 11.56 -23.88 12.73
CA LEU A 257 10.11 -23.85 12.65
C LEU A 257 9.73 -23.86 11.17
N PHE A 258 8.93 -24.85 10.78
CA PHE A 258 8.43 -24.99 9.42
C PHE A 258 6.98 -24.57 9.37
N GLU A 259 6.61 -23.85 8.32
CA GLU A 259 5.25 -23.41 8.02
C GLU A 259 4.96 -23.63 6.53
N PRO A 260 3.71 -23.96 6.14
CA PRO A 260 3.33 -24.00 4.73
C PRO A 260 3.57 -22.66 4.04
N LYS A 261 4.05 -22.68 2.79
CA LYS A 261 4.18 -21.49 1.95
C LYS A 261 2.88 -21.26 1.20
N TRP A 262 2.07 -20.33 1.71
CA TRP A 262 0.83 -19.88 1.10
C TRP A 262 1.08 -19.16 -0.25
N ASP A 263 0.26 -19.45 -1.25
CA ASP A 263 0.22 -18.72 -2.53
C ASP A 263 -0.90 -17.69 -2.51
N GLY A 264 -0.56 -16.43 -2.20
CA GLY A 264 -1.52 -15.35 -2.08
C GLY A 264 -0.88 -13.96 -2.21
N PHE A 265 -1.50 -12.97 -1.57
CA PHE A 265 -0.89 -11.65 -1.39
C PHE A 265 -0.47 -11.44 0.05
N ARG A 266 0.84 -11.30 0.26
CA ARG A 266 1.37 -10.89 1.56
C ARG A 266 0.77 -9.56 2.02
N ALA A 267 0.25 -9.55 3.24
CA ALA A 267 -0.35 -8.40 3.87
C ALA A 267 0.08 -8.28 5.34
N ILE A 268 0.52 -7.08 5.73
CA ILE A 268 0.71 -6.70 7.12
C ILE A 268 -0.52 -5.92 7.57
N VAL A 269 -1.19 -6.41 8.60
CA VAL A 269 -2.40 -5.81 9.18
C VAL A 269 -1.99 -5.00 10.40
N PHE A 270 -2.28 -3.71 10.36
CA PHE A 270 -2.11 -2.78 11.48
C PHE A 270 -3.48 -2.50 12.08
N ARG A 271 -3.60 -2.70 13.40
CA ARG A 271 -4.86 -2.48 14.11
C ARG A 271 -4.67 -1.64 15.36
N ASP A 272 -5.56 -0.66 15.54
CA ASP A 272 -5.76 0.07 16.79
C ASP A 272 -7.24 0.44 16.98
N GLY A 273 -7.91 -0.22 17.92
CA GLY A 273 -9.37 -0.12 18.05
C GLY A 273 -10.08 -0.70 16.83
N ASP A 274 -10.92 0.13 16.22
CA ASP A 274 -11.62 -0.16 14.97
C ASP A 274 -10.87 0.35 13.74
N ARG A 275 -9.72 1.03 13.94
CA ARG A 275 -8.85 1.46 12.84
C ARG A 275 -8.07 0.26 12.34
N LEU A 276 -8.17 0.00 11.04
CA LEU A 276 -7.37 -0.97 10.31
C LEU A 276 -6.60 -0.28 9.19
N TYR A 277 -5.42 -0.83 8.91
CA TYR A 277 -4.67 -0.53 7.69
C TYR A 277 -4.02 -1.83 7.20
N LEU A 278 -4.26 -2.18 5.94
CA LEU A 278 -3.69 -3.37 5.31
C LEU A 278 -2.59 -2.93 4.35
N GLN A 279 -1.36 -3.38 4.61
CA GLN A 279 -0.21 -3.05 3.78
C GLN A 279 0.22 -4.25 2.95
N SER A 280 0.37 -4.06 1.65
CA SER A 280 0.99 -5.05 0.75
C SER A 280 2.50 -5.21 0.99
N ARG A 281 3.06 -6.24 0.35
CA ARG A 281 4.50 -6.45 0.21
C ARG A 281 5.27 -5.21 -0.25
N ASP A 282 4.72 -4.47 -1.21
CA ASP A 282 5.35 -3.30 -1.83
C ASP A 282 4.99 -1.98 -1.12
N LEU A 283 4.61 -2.08 0.16
CA LEU A 283 4.29 -0.95 1.06
C LEU A 283 3.04 -0.15 0.68
N ARG A 284 2.21 -0.68 -0.23
CA ARG A 284 0.97 -0.01 -0.69
C ARG A 284 -0.25 -0.45 0.11
N PRO A 285 -1.25 0.42 0.30
CA PRO A 285 -2.52 0.05 0.93
C PRO A 285 -3.27 -1.00 0.11
N LEU A 286 -3.89 -1.95 0.81
CA LEU A 286 -4.72 -3.03 0.24
C LEU A 286 -6.20 -2.91 0.62
N ASP A 287 -6.54 -2.05 1.58
CA ASP A 287 -7.87 -1.92 2.18
C ASP A 287 -8.99 -1.82 1.14
N ARG A 288 -8.79 -0.97 0.11
CA ARG A 288 -9.79 -0.75 -0.95
C ARG A 288 -10.10 -1.99 -1.78
N TYR A 289 -9.18 -2.95 -1.86
CA TYR A 289 -9.31 -4.15 -2.70
C TYR A 289 -9.90 -5.34 -1.94
N PHE A 290 -9.81 -5.31 -0.61
CA PHE A 290 -10.26 -6.38 0.28
C PHE A 290 -11.19 -5.86 1.39
N PRO A 291 -12.27 -5.13 1.04
CA PRO A 291 -13.20 -4.59 2.05
C PRO A 291 -13.86 -5.71 2.88
N ASP A 292 -14.00 -6.90 2.30
CA ASP A 292 -14.55 -8.09 2.95
C ASP A 292 -13.68 -8.65 4.08
N LEU A 293 -12.41 -8.25 4.21
CA LEU A 293 -11.54 -8.65 5.31
C LEU A 293 -11.68 -7.77 6.57
N HIS A 294 -12.24 -6.56 6.46
CA HIS A 294 -12.27 -5.60 7.58
C HIS A 294 -13.03 -6.18 8.79
N ALA A 295 -14.26 -6.65 8.59
CA ALA A 295 -15.06 -7.21 9.69
C ALA A 295 -14.44 -8.48 10.30
N PRO A 296 -13.98 -9.48 9.52
CA PRO A 296 -13.26 -10.64 10.08
C PRO A 296 -12.01 -10.27 10.88
N LEU A 297 -11.21 -9.32 10.40
CA LEU A 297 -10.00 -8.86 11.09
C LEU A 297 -10.34 -8.14 12.40
N LEU A 298 -11.38 -7.30 12.42
CA LEU A 298 -11.86 -6.65 13.63
C LEU A 298 -12.42 -7.64 14.66
N ALA A 299 -13.10 -8.69 14.20
CA ALA A 299 -13.64 -9.72 15.09
C ALA A 299 -12.56 -10.64 15.68
N SER A 300 -11.48 -10.88 14.93
CA SER A 300 -10.51 -11.95 15.26
C SER A 300 -9.22 -11.44 15.89
N LEU A 301 -8.69 -10.28 15.46
CA LEU A 301 -7.39 -9.82 15.96
C LEU A 301 -7.52 -9.15 17.33
N PRO A 302 -6.43 -9.06 18.12
CA PRO A 302 -6.39 -8.19 19.29
C PRO A 302 -6.69 -6.72 18.92
N VAL A 303 -7.30 -5.98 19.85
CA VAL A 303 -7.71 -4.57 19.63
C VAL A 303 -6.55 -3.67 19.20
N ARG A 304 -5.32 -3.99 19.59
CA ARG A 304 -4.12 -3.21 19.26
C ARG A 304 -2.96 -4.16 18.95
N CYS A 305 -2.65 -4.33 17.66
CA CYS A 305 -1.62 -5.27 17.19
C CYS A 305 -1.11 -4.93 15.79
N VAL A 306 0.02 -5.55 15.42
CA VAL A 306 0.51 -5.61 14.04
C VAL A 306 0.83 -7.06 13.70
N VAL A 307 0.17 -7.60 12.65
CA VAL A 307 0.22 -9.02 12.27
C VAL A 307 0.68 -9.14 10.82
N ASP A 308 1.65 -10.01 10.54
CA ASP A 308 2.11 -10.33 9.18
C ASP A 308 1.47 -11.65 8.74
N GLY A 309 1.01 -11.70 7.50
CA GLY A 309 0.23 -12.81 6.98
C GLY A 309 0.06 -12.79 5.47
N GLU A 310 -0.75 -13.71 4.97
CA GLU A 310 -1.08 -13.87 3.56
C GLU A 310 -2.60 -13.76 3.35
N ILE A 311 -3.03 -12.95 2.39
CA ILE A 311 -4.41 -12.92 1.91
C ILE A 311 -4.58 -14.00 0.86
N VAL A 312 -5.57 -14.85 1.04
CA VAL A 312 -5.87 -15.99 0.18
C VAL A 312 -7.35 -16.01 -0.21
N ILE A 313 -7.68 -16.57 -1.37
CA ILE A 313 -9.07 -16.91 -1.74
C ILE A 313 -9.10 -18.42 -1.93
N GLY A 314 -10.07 -19.09 -1.30
CA GLY A 314 -10.34 -20.51 -1.58
C GLY A 314 -11.28 -20.66 -2.77
N GLY A 315 -11.00 -21.64 -3.63
CA GLY A 315 -11.86 -22.10 -4.72
C GLY A 315 -12.08 -23.62 -4.65
N GLU A 316 -12.78 -24.17 -5.65
CA GLU A 316 -13.14 -25.59 -5.71
C GLU A 316 -11.93 -26.55 -5.71
N ARG A 317 -10.77 -26.06 -6.15
CA ARG A 317 -9.53 -26.82 -6.28
C ARG A 317 -8.42 -26.26 -5.39
N GLY A 318 -8.74 -25.70 -4.22
CA GLY A 318 -7.74 -25.10 -3.33
C GLY A 318 -7.60 -23.59 -3.51
N LEU A 319 -6.41 -23.01 -3.26
CA LEU A 319 -6.27 -21.54 -3.31
C LEU A 319 -6.32 -21.02 -4.75
N ASP A 320 -7.17 -20.01 -4.96
CA ASP A 320 -7.37 -19.35 -6.25
C ASP A 320 -6.63 -18.02 -6.31
N PHE A 321 -5.40 -18.07 -6.80
CA PHE A 321 -4.57 -16.89 -7.00
C PHE A 321 -5.10 -15.98 -8.12
N GLU A 322 -5.74 -16.52 -9.15
CA GLU A 322 -6.29 -15.73 -10.26
C GLU A 322 -7.44 -14.85 -9.75
N ALA A 323 -8.32 -15.40 -8.90
CA ALA A 323 -9.36 -14.64 -8.23
C ALA A 323 -8.78 -13.48 -7.39
N LEU A 324 -7.65 -13.67 -6.71
CA LEU A 324 -6.96 -12.60 -5.99
C LEU A 324 -6.48 -11.49 -6.94
N GLN A 325 -5.92 -11.84 -8.10
CA GLN A 325 -5.48 -10.84 -9.08
C GLN A 325 -6.64 -10.01 -9.61
N LEU A 326 -7.81 -10.63 -9.81
CA LEU A 326 -9.02 -9.93 -10.25
C LEU A 326 -9.50 -8.88 -9.21
N ARG A 327 -9.15 -9.01 -7.93
CA ARG A 327 -9.46 -8.00 -6.90
C ARG A 327 -8.72 -6.68 -7.08
N LEU A 328 -7.54 -6.66 -7.73
CA LEU A 328 -6.75 -5.45 -7.96
C LEU A 328 -7.32 -4.57 -9.09
N HIS A 329 -8.59 -4.19 -8.97
CA HIS A 329 -9.35 -3.47 -9.97
C HIS A 329 -9.57 -1.99 -9.58
N PRO A 330 -9.51 -1.02 -10.52
CA PRO A 330 -9.75 0.39 -10.20
C PRO A 330 -11.18 0.70 -9.72
N ALA A 331 -12.19 0.04 -10.31
CA ALA A 331 -13.60 0.29 -10.00
C ALA A 331 -14.03 -0.42 -8.72
N ALA A 332 -14.44 0.37 -7.71
CA ALA A 332 -14.89 -0.14 -6.41
C ALA A 332 -16.13 -1.05 -6.50
N SER A 333 -17.05 -0.79 -7.44
CA SER A 333 -18.22 -1.65 -7.66
C SER A 333 -17.85 -3.06 -8.10
N ARG A 334 -16.82 -3.19 -8.97
CA ARG A 334 -16.30 -4.50 -9.39
C ARG A 334 -15.63 -5.23 -8.23
N VAL A 335 -14.85 -4.50 -7.41
CA VAL A 335 -14.24 -5.07 -6.21
C VAL A 335 -15.31 -5.55 -5.23
N ALA A 336 -16.33 -4.74 -4.95
CA ALA A 336 -17.42 -5.11 -4.04
C ALA A 336 -18.20 -6.34 -4.53
N LYS A 337 -18.46 -6.44 -5.85
CA LYS A 337 -19.07 -7.63 -6.44
C LYS A 337 -18.22 -8.88 -6.22
N LEU A 338 -16.92 -8.82 -6.58
CA LEU A 338 -16.00 -9.94 -6.38
C LEU A 338 -15.81 -10.27 -4.89
N ALA A 339 -15.92 -9.27 -4.00
CA ALA A 339 -15.87 -9.44 -2.55
C ALA A 339 -17.01 -10.27 -1.99
N ALA A 340 -18.20 -10.14 -2.58
CA ALA A 340 -19.35 -10.96 -2.22
C ALA A 340 -19.28 -12.37 -2.86
N GLU A 341 -18.82 -12.46 -4.10
CA GLU A 341 -18.78 -13.73 -4.86
C GLU A 341 -17.66 -14.67 -4.42
N THR A 342 -16.45 -14.15 -4.22
CA THR A 342 -15.25 -14.94 -3.87
C THR A 342 -14.54 -14.32 -2.66
N PRO A 343 -15.11 -14.42 -1.45
CA PRO A 343 -14.58 -13.77 -0.26
C PRO A 343 -13.17 -14.23 0.08
N ALA A 344 -12.32 -13.27 0.45
CA ALA A 344 -10.95 -13.54 0.87
C ALA A 344 -10.88 -13.96 2.34
N SER A 345 -9.80 -14.67 2.67
CA SER A 345 -9.37 -15.04 4.02
C SER A 345 -7.96 -14.51 4.28
N PHE A 346 -7.61 -14.36 5.55
CA PHE A 346 -6.28 -13.94 6.00
C PHE A 346 -5.62 -15.04 6.82
N VAL A 347 -4.41 -15.44 6.44
CA VAL A 347 -3.61 -16.44 7.15
C VAL A 347 -2.42 -15.76 7.83
N ALA A 348 -2.49 -15.64 9.16
CA ALA A 348 -1.45 -15.02 9.96
C ALA A 348 -0.27 -15.97 10.20
N PHE A 349 0.95 -15.45 10.08
CA PHE A 349 2.18 -16.23 10.30
C PHE A 349 3.24 -15.52 11.16
N ASP A 350 3.10 -14.24 11.49
CA ASP A 350 3.96 -13.55 12.46
C ASP A 350 3.21 -12.43 13.22
N LEU A 351 3.69 -12.09 14.40
CA LEU A 351 3.15 -11.03 15.26
C LEU A 351 4.24 -10.01 15.57
N LEU A 352 4.12 -8.82 14.98
CA LEU A 352 5.13 -7.76 15.05
C LEU A 352 4.90 -6.82 16.24
N ALA A 353 3.64 -6.67 16.68
CA ALA A 353 3.31 -5.92 17.89
C ALA A 353 2.04 -6.43 18.56
N LEU A 354 1.98 -6.30 19.88
CA LEU A 354 0.81 -6.63 20.70
C LEU A 354 0.66 -5.62 21.85
N GLY A 355 -0.47 -4.91 21.89
CA GLY A 355 -0.64 -3.76 22.78
C GLY A 355 0.38 -2.67 22.45
N GLU A 356 1.13 -2.22 23.45
CA GLU A 356 2.23 -1.25 23.28
C GLU A 356 3.60 -1.91 23.04
N GLN A 357 3.67 -3.24 22.97
CA GLN A 357 4.93 -3.96 22.83
C GLN A 357 5.28 -4.17 21.35
N ASP A 358 6.39 -3.56 20.91
CA ASP A 358 7.06 -3.95 19.66
C ASP A 358 7.79 -5.30 19.89
N LEU A 359 7.44 -6.29 19.08
CA LEU A 359 7.96 -7.65 19.18
C LEU A 359 9.04 -7.95 18.15
N ARG A 360 9.40 -7.03 17.24
CA ARG A 360 10.38 -7.30 16.17
C ARG A 360 11.76 -7.70 16.70
N ALA A 361 12.15 -7.15 17.86
CA ALA A 361 13.38 -7.50 18.57
C ALA A 361 13.28 -8.77 19.43
N ARG A 362 12.14 -9.48 19.42
CA ARG A 362 11.95 -10.77 20.10
C ARG A 362 12.24 -11.93 19.15
N ARG A 363 12.62 -13.07 19.73
CA ARG A 363 12.89 -14.31 18.99
C ARG A 363 11.63 -14.84 18.31
N GLN A 364 11.78 -15.50 17.17
CA GLN A 364 10.69 -16.10 16.40
C GLN A 364 9.82 -17.01 17.26
N ALA A 365 10.41 -17.83 18.14
CA ALA A 365 9.67 -18.69 19.06
C ALA A 365 8.68 -17.91 19.94
N ASP A 366 9.13 -16.76 20.47
CA ASP A 366 8.31 -15.91 21.34
C ASP A 366 7.17 -15.25 20.56
N ARG A 367 7.45 -14.75 19.35
CA ARG A 367 6.45 -14.13 18.48
C ARG A 367 5.40 -15.16 18.06
N ARG A 368 5.83 -16.36 17.67
CA ARG A 368 4.95 -17.47 17.31
C ARG A 368 4.03 -17.88 18.46
N ALA A 369 4.57 -18.11 19.65
CA ALA A 369 3.78 -18.50 20.82
C ALA A 369 2.79 -17.40 21.25
N ARG A 370 3.11 -16.12 21.02
CA ARG A 370 2.19 -14.99 21.27
C ARG A 370 1.10 -14.90 20.20
N LEU A 371 1.44 -15.14 18.93
CA LEU A 371 0.48 -15.20 17.84
C LEU A 371 -0.54 -16.33 18.06
N GLU A 372 -0.07 -17.52 18.43
CA GLU A 372 -0.91 -18.67 18.78
C GLU A 372 -1.92 -18.34 19.88
N ARG A 373 -1.46 -17.70 20.97
CA ARG A 373 -2.33 -17.26 22.05
C ARG A 373 -3.31 -16.18 21.62
N ALA A 374 -2.85 -15.22 20.82
CA ALA A 374 -3.69 -14.14 20.32
C ALA A 374 -4.82 -14.64 19.40
N LEU A 375 -4.61 -15.75 18.70
CA LEU A 375 -5.57 -16.32 17.75
C LEU A 375 -6.23 -17.63 18.24
N ALA A 376 -6.02 -18.05 19.48
CA ALA A 376 -6.48 -19.35 19.99
C ALA A 376 -8.01 -19.54 19.93
N GLY A 377 -8.79 -18.46 19.94
CA GLY A 377 -10.25 -18.48 19.88
C GLY A 377 -10.86 -17.95 18.58
N THR A 378 -10.05 -17.62 17.57
CA THR A 378 -10.56 -16.99 16.35
C THR A 378 -11.27 -18.00 15.47
N ARG A 379 -12.46 -17.62 14.98
CA ARG A 379 -13.28 -18.41 14.06
C ARG A 379 -13.59 -17.59 12.82
N GLY A 380 -13.81 -18.26 11.69
CA GLY A 380 -14.17 -17.60 10.43
C GLY A 380 -12.99 -17.49 9.47
N ARG A 381 -12.84 -16.32 8.86
CA ARG A 381 -11.93 -16.07 7.71
C ARG A 381 -10.53 -15.56 8.10
N VAL A 382 -10.19 -15.62 9.39
CA VAL A 382 -8.85 -15.33 9.90
C VAL A 382 -8.28 -16.62 10.48
N HIS A 383 -7.17 -17.08 9.91
CA HIS A 383 -6.56 -18.35 10.24
C HIS A 383 -5.15 -18.14 10.76
N LEU A 384 -4.71 -19.03 11.64
CA LEU A 384 -3.32 -19.16 12.03
C LEU A 384 -2.65 -20.20 11.13
N THR A 385 -1.51 -19.89 10.51
CA THR A 385 -0.75 -20.90 9.76
C THR A 385 -0.32 -22.03 10.70
N PRO A 386 -0.44 -23.32 10.30
CA PRO A 386 0.21 -24.41 11.00
C PRO A 386 1.72 -24.20 11.08
N CYS A 387 2.32 -24.72 12.15
CA CYS A 387 3.75 -24.65 12.39
C CYS A 387 4.22 -25.93 13.07
N THR A 388 5.34 -26.49 12.61
CA THR A 388 5.93 -27.71 13.17
C THR A 388 7.42 -27.57 13.35
N ARG A 389 7.98 -28.27 14.34
CA ARG A 389 9.44 -28.51 14.47
C ARG A 389 9.86 -29.83 13.81
N GLU A 390 8.89 -30.68 13.50
CA GLU A 390 9.12 -32.00 12.96
C GLU A 390 9.32 -31.91 11.46
N ARG A 391 10.55 -32.16 11.02
CA ARG A 391 10.89 -32.19 9.61
C ARG A 391 10.03 -33.16 8.79
N PRO A 392 9.69 -34.38 9.24
CA PRO A 392 8.82 -35.28 8.48
C PRO A 392 7.44 -34.67 8.15
N VAL A 393 6.85 -33.92 9.10
CA VAL A 393 5.58 -33.21 8.87
C VAL A 393 5.75 -32.09 7.84
N ALA A 394 6.89 -31.39 7.86
CA ALA A 394 7.21 -30.36 6.87
C ALA A 394 7.46 -30.96 5.47
N ASP A 395 8.12 -32.12 5.38
CA ASP A 395 8.31 -32.86 4.13
C ASP A 395 6.96 -33.37 3.59
N GLU A 396 6.04 -33.82 4.46
CA GLU A 396 4.66 -34.14 4.07
C GLU A 396 3.96 -32.90 3.51
N TRP A 397 4.04 -31.75 4.19
CA TRP A 397 3.44 -30.51 3.67
C TRP A 397 4.02 -30.09 2.32
N PHE A 398 5.32 -30.32 2.12
CA PHE A 398 5.99 -30.07 0.86
C PHE A 398 5.38 -30.97 -0.23
N HIS A 399 5.42 -32.28 -0.07
CA HIS A 399 5.01 -33.21 -1.14
C HIS A 399 3.49 -33.36 -1.33
N ARG A 400 2.71 -33.39 -0.25
CA ARG A 400 1.27 -33.75 -0.29
C ARG A 400 0.39 -32.63 -0.82
N PHE A 401 0.72 -31.37 -0.52
CA PHE A 401 -0.10 -30.21 -0.89
C PHE A 401 0.45 -29.44 -2.10
N GLU A 402 1.43 -29.99 -2.80
CA GLU A 402 1.92 -29.41 -4.05
C GLU A 402 0.74 -29.26 -5.03
N GLY A 403 0.45 -28.04 -5.49
CA GLY A 403 -0.64 -27.78 -6.45
C GLY A 403 -2.00 -27.45 -5.84
N ALA A 404 -2.19 -27.63 -4.52
CA ALA A 404 -3.39 -27.20 -3.81
C ALA A 404 -3.41 -25.70 -3.46
N GLY A 405 -2.40 -24.92 -3.87
CA GLY A 405 -2.20 -23.53 -3.45
C GLY A 405 -1.13 -23.35 -2.36
N LEU A 406 -0.46 -24.44 -1.96
CA LEU A 406 0.80 -24.39 -1.23
C LEU A 406 1.96 -24.54 -2.20
N ASP A 407 2.87 -23.56 -2.17
CA ASP A 407 4.04 -23.48 -3.08
C ASP A 407 5.33 -23.96 -2.38
N GLY A 408 5.17 -24.84 -1.40
CA GLY A 408 6.25 -25.42 -0.61
C GLY A 408 6.22 -24.99 0.86
N VAL A 409 7.39 -24.79 1.46
CA VAL A 409 7.56 -24.60 2.91
C VAL A 409 8.43 -23.37 3.19
N ILE A 410 8.07 -22.61 4.22
CA ILE A 410 8.91 -21.58 4.83
C ILE A 410 9.53 -22.15 6.09
N ALA A 411 10.86 -22.08 6.21
CA ALA A 411 11.60 -22.39 7.42
C ALA A 411 12.12 -21.09 8.07
N LYS A 412 11.88 -20.96 9.37
CA LYS A 412 12.33 -19.85 10.22
C LYS A 412 13.12 -20.41 11.39
N HIS A 413 14.31 -19.89 11.66
CA HIS A 413 15.06 -20.31 12.84
C HIS A 413 14.42 -19.69 14.08
N GLU A 414 14.22 -20.47 15.14
CA GLU A 414 13.42 -20.08 16.30
C GLU A 414 14.03 -18.93 17.10
N SER A 415 15.36 -18.76 17.02
CA SER A 415 16.09 -17.64 17.63
C SER A 415 16.12 -16.37 16.77
N SER A 416 15.64 -16.41 15.53
CA SER A 416 15.73 -15.26 14.61
C SER A 416 14.83 -14.11 15.05
N LEU A 417 15.31 -12.88 14.83
CA LEU A 417 14.53 -11.67 15.05
C LEU A 417 13.75 -11.32 13.77
N TYR A 418 12.77 -10.43 13.87
CA TYR A 418 12.13 -9.89 12.68
C TYR A 418 13.01 -8.78 12.10
N GLU A 419 13.52 -8.98 10.88
CA GLU A 419 14.40 -8.02 10.21
C GLU A 419 13.71 -7.45 8.97
N PRO A 420 13.10 -6.24 9.06
CA PRO A 420 12.44 -5.59 7.94
C PRO A 420 13.36 -5.47 6.71
N GLY A 421 12.83 -5.80 5.53
CA GLY A 421 13.54 -5.70 4.25
C GLY A 421 14.65 -6.75 4.02
N LYS A 422 15.09 -7.46 5.05
CA LYS A 422 16.21 -8.42 4.95
C LYS A 422 15.73 -9.82 4.57
N ARG A 423 16.56 -10.53 3.80
CA ARG A 423 16.34 -11.93 3.43
C ARG A 423 16.95 -12.85 4.47
N VAL A 424 16.14 -13.34 5.41
CA VAL A 424 16.61 -14.13 6.56
C VAL A 424 15.86 -15.46 6.67
N MET A 425 14.56 -15.47 6.36
CA MET A 425 13.80 -16.73 6.28
C MET A 425 14.33 -17.62 5.15
N VAL A 426 14.01 -18.89 5.17
CA VAL A 426 14.33 -19.82 4.08
C VAL A 426 13.03 -20.27 3.43
N LYS A 427 12.92 -20.10 2.11
CA LYS A 427 11.82 -20.67 1.33
C LYS A 427 12.33 -21.87 0.56
N ILE A 428 11.61 -22.97 0.67
CA ILE A 428 11.82 -24.22 -0.03
C ILE A 428 10.60 -24.36 -0.94
N LYS A 429 10.85 -24.39 -2.25
CA LYS A 429 9.81 -24.48 -3.28
C LYS A 429 10.08 -25.67 -4.18
N HIS A 430 9.03 -26.25 -4.74
CA HIS A 430 9.20 -27.27 -5.76
C HIS A 430 9.95 -26.69 -6.95
N VAL A 431 10.93 -27.44 -7.42
CA VAL A 431 11.56 -27.15 -8.70
C VAL A 431 10.74 -27.86 -9.75
N ARG A 432 9.77 -27.14 -10.32
CA ARG A 432 8.99 -27.65 -11.43
C ARG A 432 9.78 -27.47 -12.71
N ALA A 433 9.94 -28.55 -13.45
CA ALA A 433 10.54 -28.55 -14.77
C ALA A 433 9.53 -29.06 -15.79
N ALA A 434 9.61 -28.54 -17.00
CA ALA A 434 8.87 -29.03 -18.13
C ALA A 434 9.81 -29.09 -19.34
N ASP A 435 9.73 -30.19 -20.07
CA ASP A 435 10.31 -30.33 -21.39
C ASP A 435 9.35 -29.70 -22.40
N CYS A 436 9.83 -28.63 -23.05
CA CYS A 436 9.04 -27.81 -23.95
C CYS A 436 9.64 -27.84 -25.36
N VAL A 437 8.76 -27.84 -26.35
CA VAL A 437 9.13 -27.61 -27.75
C VAL A 437 9.58 -26.15 -27.90
N VAL A 438 10.69 -25.93 -28.60
CA VAL A 438 11.10 -24.59 -29.05
C VAL A 438 10.60 -24.39 -30.48
N ALA A 439 9.48 -23.69 -30.60
CA ALA A 439 8.80 -23.47 -31.87
C ALA A 439 9.14 -22.11 -32.52
N GLY A 440 9.83 -21.24 -31.81
CA GLY A 440 10.26 -19.97 -32.36
C GLY A 440 11.11 -19.18 -31.40
N PHE A 441 11.52 -17.99 -31.81
CA PHE A 441 12.23 -17.07 -30.92
C PHE A 441 11.90 -15.61 -31.26
N ARG A 442 12.27 -14.69 -30.37
CA ARG A 442 12.25 -13.25 -30.65
C ARG A 442 13.67 -12.71 -30.69
N TRP A 443 13.93 -11.73 -31.52
CA TRP A 443 15.21 -11.00 -31.52
C TRP A 443 15.37 -10.16 -30.25
N HIS A 444 16.61 -9.98 -29.82
CA HIS A 444 16.95 -9.04 -28.77
C HIS A 444 16.94 -7.61 -29.31
N LYS A 445 16.39 -6.66 -28.52
CA LYS A 445 16.25 -5.24 -28.89
C LYS A 445 17.54 -4.52 -29.30
N GLN A 446 18.71 -5.02 -28.88
CA GLN A 446 20.03 -4.43 -29.14
C GLN A 446 20.86 -5.20 -30.19
N GLY A 447 20.26 -6.14 -30.92
CA GLY A 447 20.99 -6.94 -31.91
C GLY A 447 20.07 -7.82 -32.74
N ARG A 448 19.13 -7.17 -33.46
CA ARG A 448 18.23 -7.87 -34.38
C ARG A 448 19.05 -8.54 -35.49
N GLY A 449 18.77 -9.81 -35.77
CA GLY A 449 19.54 -10.64 -36.71
C GLY A 449 20.74 -11.36 -36.10
N GLU A 450 21.24 -10.93 -34.94
CA GLU A 450 22.48 -11.48 -34.35
C GLU A 450 22.30 -12.07 -32.94
N LEU A 451 21.30 -11.62 -32.19
CA LEU A 451 21.13 -11.96 -30.77
C LEU A 451 19.72 -12.44 -30.49
N VAL A 452 19.58 -13.67 -30.03
CA VAL A 452 18.29 -14.20 -29.57
C VAL A 452 17.85 -13.50 -28.28
N GLY A 453 16.63 -12.98 -28.27
CA GLY A 453 15.95 -12.31 -27.16
C GLY A 453 15.32 -13.28 -26.17
N SER A 454 14.47 -14.16 -26.69
CA SER A 454 13.73 -15.18 -25.94
C SER A 454 13.33 -16.32 -26.86
N LEU A 455 13.22 -17.54 -26.35
CA LEU A 455 12.66 -18.69 -27.08
C LEU A 455 11.17 -18.84 -26.73
N LEU A 456 10.35 -19.17 -27.72
CA LEU A 456 8.92 -19.47 -27.56
C LEU A 456 8.73 -20.95 -27.30
N LEU A 457 7.99 -21.27 -26.24
CA LEU A 457 7.82 -22.61 -25.70
C LEU A 457 6.43 -23.14 -26.05
N GLY A 458 6.35 -24.41 -26.41
CA GLY A 458 5.08 -25.08 -26.67
C GLY A 458 4.97 -26.48 -26.06
N LEU A 459 3.72 -26.88 -25.76
CA LEU A 459 3.34 -28.21 -25.31
C LEU A 459 2.16 -28.74 -26.14
N TYR A 460 2.16 -30.05 -26.40
CA TYR A 460 1.08 -30.74 -27.08
C TYR A 460 -0.05 -31.11 -26.09
N ASP A 461 -1.31 -30.93 -26.51
CA ASP A 461 -2.47 -31.47 -25.81
C ASP A 461 -2.69 -32.98 -26.12
N ALA A 462 -3.83 -33.52 -25.71
CA ALA A 462 -4.17 -34.92 -25.97
C ALA A 462 -4.54 -35.17 -27.44
N GLU A 463 -5.02 -34.13 -28.11
CA GLU A 463 -5.46 -34.11 -29.50
C GLU A 463 -4.30 -33.88 -30.49
N GLY A 464 -3.10 -33.58 -29.98
CA GLY A 464 -1.89 -33.37 -30.78
C GLY A 464 -1.70 -31.94 -31.29
N ALA A 465 -2.44 -30.96 -30.77
CA ALA A 465 -2.25 -29.55 -31.07
C ALA A 465 -1.16 -28.92 -30.18
N LEU A 466 -0.24 -28.16 -30.79
CA LEU A 466 0.85 -27.49 -30.08
C LEU A 466 0.40 -26.13 -29.55
N HIS A 467 0.27 -25.99 -28.23
CA HIS A 467 -0.11 -24.75 -27.55
C HIS A 467 1.11 -23.95 -27.13
N HIS A 468 1.05 -22.62 -27.26
CA HIS A 468 2.10 -21.74 -26.75
C HIS A 468 1.94 -21.53 -25.23
N VAL A 469 2.90 -22.06 -24.46
CA VAL A 469 2.85 -22.08 -22.99
C VAL A 469 3.69 -20.99 -22.33
N GLY A 470 4.45 -20.22 -23.10
CA GLY A 470 5.24 -19.11 -22.59
C GLY A 470 6.57 -18.95 -23.30
N VAL A 471 7.49 -18.24 -22.65
CA VAL A 471 8.83 -17.99 -23.20
C VAL A 471 9.90 -18.28 -22.15
N THR A 472 11.10 -18.62 -22.61
CA THR A 472 12.32 -18.58 -21.78
C THR A 472 13.26 -17.48 -22.26
N SER A 473 13.88 -16.78 -21.32
CA SER A 473 14.71 -15.60 -21.58
C SER A 473 15.85 -15.49 -20.56
N ALA A 474 16.47 -14.31 -20.44
CA ALA A 474 17.61 -14.05 -19.53
C ALA A 474 18.94 -14.76 -19.87
N PHE A 475 19.18 -15.02 -21.15
CA PHE A 475 20.48 -15.49 -21.64
C PHE A 475 21.57 -14.41 -21.50
N THR A 476 22.80 -14.84 -21.22
CA THR A 476 24.00 -13.98 -21.31
C THR A 476 24.22 -13.52 -22.75
N MET A 477 24.90 -12.38 -22.98
CA MET A 477 25.15 -11.88 -24.34
C MET A 477 25.86 -12.90 -25.23
N ALA A 478 26.80 -13.67 -24.67
CA ALA A 478 27.47 -14.76 -25.37
C ALA A 478 26.48 -15.88 -25.76
N ALA A 479 25.62 -16.31 -24.84
CA ALA A 479 24.60 -17.33 -25.12
C ALA A 479 23.58 -16.85 -26.18
N ARG A 480 23.20 -15.57 -26.17
CA ARG A 480 22.28 -15.00 -27.18
C ARG A 480 22.84 -15.09 -28.60
N ARG A 481 24.13 -14.80 -28.77
CA ARG A 481 24.84 -14.89 -30.06
C ARG A 481 24.99 -16.35 -30.51
N ARG A 482 25.37 -17.22 -29.57
CA ARG A 482 25.48 -18.67 -29.82
C ARG A 482 24.14 -19.26 -30.27
N LEU A 483 23.04 -18.92 -29.59
CA LEU A 483 21.69 -19.37 -29.96
C LEU A 483 21.29 -18.89 -31.36
N ALA A 484 21.64 -17.67 -31.76
CA ALA A 484 21.35 -17.18 -33.11
C ALA A 484 22.02 -18.03 -34.20
N GLN A 485 23.26 -18.47 -33.96
CA GLN A 485 24.01 -19.35 -34.86
C GLN A 485 23.47 -20.79 -34.83
N GLU A 486 23.15 -21.33 -33.64
CA GLU A 486 22.65 -22.69 -33.50
C GLU A 486 21.26 -22.90 -34.13
N LEU A 487 20.42 -21.86 -34.08
CA LEU A 487 19.05 -21.91 -34.58
C LEU A 487 18.94 -21.54 -36.07
N GLU A 488 19.99 -20.97 -36.67
CA GLU A 488 20.02 -20.58 -38.09
C GLU A 488 19.47 -21.67 -39.02
N PRO A 489 19.97 -22.93 -38.95
CA PRO A 489 19.55 -23.97 -39.88
C PRO A 489 18.06 -24.32 -39.78
N LEU A 490 17.46 -24.08 -38.61
CA LEU A 490 16.06 -24.39 -38.30
C LEU A 490 15.10 -23.30 -38.79
N ARG A 491 15.59 -22.12 -39.20
CA ARG A 491 14.76 -21.04 -39.76
C ARG A 491 14.33 -21.31 -41.19
N LYS A 492 15.16 -22.04 -41.94
CA LYS A 492 14.92 -22.34 -43.37
C LYS A 492 13.64 -23.17 -43.52
N GLN A 493 12.69 -22.65 -44.32
CA GLN A 493 11.39 -23.28 -44.59
C GLN A 493 10.57 -23.59 -43.32
N ALA A 494 10.86 -22.92 -42.20
CA ALA A 494 10.24 -23.23 -40.91
C ALA A 494 8.71 -23.17 -40.95
N LEU A 495 8.14 -22.24 -41.73
CA LEU A 495 6.69 -22.01 -41.82
C LEU A 495 5.91 -23.08 -42.58
N VAL A 496 6.54 -23.86 -43.47
CA VAL A 496 5.83 -24.77 -44.40
C VAL A 496 4.91 -25.75 -43.66
N SER A 497 5.41 -26.33 -42.58
CA SER A 497 4.70 -27.30 -41.74
C SER A 497 4.56 -26.80 -40.29
N HIS A 498 4.66 -25.50 -40.04
CA HIS A 498 4.67 -24.98 -38.68
C HIS A 498 3.28 -25.03 -38.06
N PRO A 499 3.10 -25.60 -36.84
CA PRO A 499 1.81 -25.63 -36.15
C PRO A 499 1.23 -24.23 -35.91
N TRP A 500 2.10 -23.22 -35.83
CA TRP A 500 1.75 -21.82 -35.63
C TRP A 500 1.84 -20.97 -36.91
N ARG A 501 1.86 -21.59 -38.11
CA ARG A 501 2.04 -20.87 -39.39
C ARG A 501 1.00 -19.76 -39.61
N GLU A 502 -0.24 -19.98 -39.17
CA GLU A 502 -1.33 -19.01 -39.29
C GLU A 502 -1.10 -17.78 -38.41
N TRP A 503 -0.31 -17.92 -37.32
CA TRP A 503 0.05 -16.82 -36.42
C TRP A 503 1.23 -15.98 -36.91
N ALA A 504 1.95 -16.44 -37.94
CA ALA A 504 3.04 -15.68 -38.55
C ALA A 504 2.54 -14.56 -39.49
N GLY A 505 1.23 -14.57 -39.85
CA GLY A 505 0.62 -13.58 -40.75
C GLY A 505 -0.73 -12.99 -40.31
N ALA A 506 -1.39 -13.52 -39.27
CA ALA A 506 -2.70 -13.03 -38.81
C ALA A 506 -2.59 -12.02 -37.66
N VAL A 507 -3.31 -10.89 -37.76
CA VAL A 507 -3.47 -9.90 -36.68
C VAL A 507 -4.80 -10.09 -35.92
N GLU A 508 -5.78 -10.82 -36.46
CA GLU A 508 -7.09 -11.01 -35.82
C GLU A 508 -7.62 -12.43 -35.98
N GLY A 509 -7.94 -13.07 -34.85
CA GLY A 509 -8.59 -14.39 -34.78
C GLY A 509 -8.61 -14.93 -33.34
N GLY A 510 -9.77 -15.43 -32.89
CA GLY A 510 -10.10 -15.76 -31.49
C GLY A 510 -9.30 -16.86 -30.79
N THR A 511 -8.24 -17.39 -31.41
CA THR A 511 -7.32 -18.38 -30.82
C THR A 511 -6.04 -17.67 -30.36
N ARG A 512 -5.71 -17.78 -29.07
CA ARG A 512 -4.72 -16.89 -28.40
C ARG A 512 -3.29 -17.09 -28.95
N MET A 513 -2.79 -16.08 -29.67
CA MET A 513 -1.55 -16.10 -30.47
C MET A 513 -0.28 -15.69 -29.69
N PRO A 514 0.92 -16.26 -29.99
CA PRO A 514 2.22 -15.74 -29.60
C PRO A 514 2.42 -14.36 -30.21
N GLY A 515 2.43 -13.34 -29.35
CA GLY A 515 2.51 -11.94 -29.78
C GLY A 515 1.19 -11.19 -29.78
N ALA A 516 0.08 -11.81 -29.34
CA ALA A 516 -1.14 -11.07 -29.03
C ALA A 516 -0.89 -10.00 -27.95
N SER A 517 -1.30 -8.77 -28.21
CA SER A 517 -1.10 -7.65 -27.30
C SER A 517 -1.83 -7.88 -25.99
N SER A 518 -1.13 -7.77 -24.86
CA SER A 518 -1.72 -7.67 -23.54
C SER A 518 -1.73 -6.22 -23.07
N ARG A 519 -2.58 -5.89 -22.10
CA ARG A 519 -2.56 -4.62 -21.35
C ARG A 519 -1.15 -4.16 -20.91
N TRP A 520 -0.23 -5.11 -20.72
CA TRP A 520 1.13 -4.91 -20.22
C TRP A 520 2.21 -4.84 -21.31
N SER A 521 1.84 -4.96 -22.60
CA SER A 521 2.79 -4.98 -23.73
C SER A 521 2.78 -3.70 -24.59
N GLN A 522 2.16 -2.61 -24.11
CA GLN A 522 2.17 -1.30 -24.77
C GLN A 522 3.62 -0.90 -25.15
N GLY A 523 3.89 -0.78 -26.45
CA GLY A 523 5.18 -0.35 -27.02
C GLY A 523 6.24 -1.44 -27.27
N LYS A 524 5.94 -2.74 -27.10
CA LYS A 524 6.92 -3.82 -27.35
C LYS A 524 6.73 -4.43 -28.74
N ASP A 525 7.83 -4.57 -29.50
CA ASP A 525 7.88 -5.41 -30.70
C ASP A 525 7.71 -6.88 -30.29
N LEU A 526 6.59 -7.47 -30.66
CA LEU A 526 6.24 -8.86 -30.35
C LEU A 526 6.50 -9.80 -31.52
N SER A 527 7.10 -9.30 -32.62
CA SER A 527 7.51 -10.10 -33.76
C SER A 527 8.41 -11.27 -33.32
N TRP A 528 8.23 -12.39 -33.99
CA TRP A 528 8.92 -13.63 -33.68
C TRP A 528 9.35 -14.30 -34.99
N GLU A 529 10.38 -15.11 -34.88
CA GLU A 529 10.95 -15.91 -35.97
C GLU A 529 10.57 -17.37 -35.75
N PRO A 530 9.95 -18.02 -36.75
CA PRO A 530 9.58 -19.43 -36.67
C PRO A 530 10.79 -20.35 -36.78
N LEU A 531 10.71 -21.48 -36.09
CA LEU A 531 11.70 -22.55 -36.15
C LEU A 531 11.01 -23.85 -36.53
N ARG A 532 11.67 -24.69 -37.33
CA ARG A 532 11.22 -26.07 -37.50
C ARG A 532 11.14 -26.75 -36.12
N ILE A 533 10.05 -27.50 -35.90
CA ILE A 533 9.74 -28.17 -34.63
C ILE A 533 10.68 -29.37 -34.42
N GLU A 534 11.93 -29.08 -34.08
CA GLU A 534 13.02 -30.07 -33.97
C GLU A 534 13.80 -29.95 -32.67
N ARG A 535 13.51 -28.95 -31.83
CA ARG A 535 14.26 -28.69 -30.60
C ARG A 535 13.34 -28.75 -29.40
N VAL A 536 13.83 -29.44 -28.38
CA VAL A 536 13.21 -29.52 -27.06
C VAL A 536 14.20 -28.99 -26.03
N CYS A 537 13.73 -28.13 -25.14
CA CYS A 537 14.49 -27.70 -23.98
C CYS A 537 13.74 -28.02 -22.70
N GLU A 538 14.52 -28.36 -21.67
CA GLU A 538 14.01 -28.43 -20.31
C GLU A 538 14.03 -27.00 -19.76
N VAL A 539 12.89 -26.56 -19.24
CA VAL A 539 12.74 -25.27 -18.58
C VAL A 539 12.26 -25.47 -17.16
N LYS A 540 12.78 -24.67 -16.25
CA LYS A 540 12.25 -24.52 -14.90
C LYS A 540 11.19 -23.44 -14.90
N TYR A 541 10.04 -23.72 -14.32
CA TYR A 541 8.96 -22.75 -14.16
C TYR A 541 8.50 -22.69 -12.70
N ASP A 542 7.88 -21.56 -12.32
CA ASP A 542 7.40 -21.37 -10.95
C ASP A 542 5.93 -21.82 -10.84
N HIS A 543 5.02 -21.17 -11.58
CA HIS A 543 3.58 -21.47 -11.53
C HIS A 543 2.97 -21.44 -12.93
N LEU A 544 1.82 -22.11 -13.06
CA LEU A 544 0.94 -21.97 -14.20
C LEU A 544 -0.12 -20.89 -13.92
N GLN A 545 -0.50 -20.16 -14.96
CA GLN A 545 -1.68 -19.29 -15.02
C GLN A 545 -2.60 -19.89 -16.08
N GLY A 546 -3.62 -20.65 -15.65
CA GLY A 546 -4.34 -21.56 -16.54
C GLY A 546 -3.41 -22.63 -17.11
N ALA A 547 -3.28 -22.70 -18.44
CA ALA A 547 -2.46 -23.70 -19.14
C ALA A 547 -1.08 -23.17 -19.62
N ARG A 548 -0.54 -22.09 -19.03
CA ARG A 548 0.74 -21.46 -19.43
C ARG A 548 1.59 -21.09 -18.23
N PHE A 549 2.90 -20.90 -18.43
CA PHE A 549 3.78 -20.37 -17.39
C PHE A 549 3.45 -18.91 -17.07
N ARG A 550 3.29 -18.63 -15.77
CA ARG A 550 2.97 -17.29 -15.24
C ARG A 550 4.09 -16.28 -15.50
N HIS A 551 5.34 -16.71 -15.34
CA HIS A 551 6.54 -15.91 -15.59
C HIS A 551 7.35 -16.54 -16.73
N ALA A 552 8.31 -15.79 -17.28
CA ALA A 552 9.26 -16.38 -18.22
C ALA A 552 9.98 -17.55 -17.53
N ALA A 553 9.93 -18.73 -18.16
CA ALA A 553 10.60 -19.90 -17.66
C ALA A 553 12.12 -19.71 -17.75
N VAL A 554 12.86 -20.46 -16.93
CA VAL A 554 14.32 -20.43 -16.91
C VAL A 554 14.82 -21.59 -17.75
N PHE A 555 15.61 -21.30 -18.78
CA PHE A 555 16.24 -22.35 -19.58
C PHE A 555 17.22 -23.14 -18.70
N MET A 556 17.05 -24.47 -18.67
CA MET A 556 17.95 -25.36 -17.93
C MET A 556 18.96 -25.97 -18.89
N ARG A 557 18.48 -26.72 -19.88
CA ARG A 557 19.32 -27.42 -20.86
C ARG A 557 18.54 -27.82 -22.10
N TRP A 558 19.26 -28.10 -23.19
CA TRP A 558 18.71 -28.79 -24.35
C TRP A 558 18.44 -30.27 -24.03
N ARG A 559 17.38 -30.83 -24.62
CA ARG A 559 16.97 -32.23 -24.49
C ARG A 559 17.01 -32.92 -25.85
N PRO A 560 18.21 -33.22 -26.40
CA PRO A 560 18.33 -33.92 -27.68
C PRO A 560 17.78 -35.35 -27.61
N ASP A 561 17.60 -35.87 -26.40
CA ASP A 561 17.04 -37.17 -26.06
C ASP A 561 15.51 -37.23 -26.16
N LYS A 562 14.81 -36.10 -26.29
CA LYS A 562 13.35 -36.04 -26.37
C LYS A 562 12.85 -35.62 -27.74
N ARG A 563 11.79 -36.27 -28.22
CA ARG A 563 11.08 -35.84 -29.42
C ARG A 563 10.10 -34.72 -29.07
N PRO A 564 9.87 -33.74 -29.96
CA PRO A 564 8.89 -32.69 -29.73
C PRO A 564 7.49 -33.20 -29.38
N SER A 565 7.02 -34.29 -30.02
CA SER A 565 5.71 -34.91 -29.74
C SER A 565 5.56 -35.44 -28.31
N ASP A 566 6.67 -35.70 -27.61
CA ASP A 566 6.66 -36.21 -26.24
C ASP A 566 6.53 -35.06 -25.21
N CYS A 567 6.55 -33.80 -25.65
CA CYS A 567 6.38 -32.62 -24.81
C CYS A 567 4.89 -32.32 -24.63
N ARG A 568 4.21 -33.07 -23.75
CA ARG A 568 2.74 -33.00 -23.57
C ARG A 568 2.33 -32.31 -22.26
N TYR A 569 1.08 -31.89 -22.16
CA TYR A 569 0.52 -31.24 -20.96
C TYR A 569 0.48 -32.12 -19.71
N ASP A 570 0.43 -33.44 -19.87
CA ASP A 570 0.39 -34.41 -18.76
C ASP A 570 1.65 -34.42 -17.89
N GLN A 571 2.76 -33.88 -18.38
CA GLN A 571 3.97 -33.63 -17.57
C GLN A 571 3.80 -32.51 -16.55
N LEU A 572 2.80 -31.64 -16.74
CA LEU A 572 2.47 -30.58 -15.81
C LEU A 572 1.52 -31.15 -14.76
N GLU A 573 2.07 -31.88 -13.78
CA GLU A 573 1.30 -32.48 -12.70
C GLU A 573 0.35 -31.46 -12.05
N VAL A 574 -0.94 -31.81 -12.03
CA VAL A 574 -1.96 -31.14 -11.23
C VAL A 574 -2.38 -32.13 -10.15
N THR A 575 -1.79 -32.03 -8.98
CA THR A 575 -2.26 -32.77 -7.81
C THR A 575 -3.72 -32.38 -7.53
N PRO A 576 -4.64 -33.35 -7.34
CA PRO A 576 -6.04 -33.07 -7.03
C PRO A 576 -6.19 -32.45 -5.62
N PRO A 577 -6.76 -31.24 -5.46
CA PRO A 577 -6.87 -30.62 -4.14
C PRO A 577 -8.21 -30.93 -3.49
N ALA A 578 -8.24 -31.91 -2.58
CA ALA A 578 -9.39 -32.17 -1.70
C ALA A 578 -9.11 -31.90 -0.20
N GLU A 579 -7.92 -31.47 0.19
CA GLU A 579 -7.48 -31.59 1.61
C GLU A 579 -7.05 -30.28 2.30
N LEU A 580 -7.22 -29.11 1.67
CA LEU A 580 -6.88 -27.83 2.30
C LEU A 580 -7.69 -27.54 3.60
N ALA A 581 -8.89 -28.12 3.71
CA ALA A 581 -9.72 -28.03 4.90
C ALA A 581 -9.11 -28.81 6.09
N GLU A 582 -8.38 -29.91 5.86
CA GLU A 582 -7.74 -30.68 6.94
C GLU A 582 -6.63 -29.88 7.62
N LEU A 583 -5.90 -29.07 6.84
CA LEU A 583 -4.81 -28.23 7.32
C LEU A 583 -5.30 -27.13 8.29
N PHE A 584 -6.58 -26.76 8.22
CA PHE A 584 -7.25 -25.85 9.15
C PHE A 584 -8.17 -26.56 10.18
N GLY A 585 -8.50 -27.84 9.96
CA GLY A 585 -9.47 -28.61 10.74
C GLY A 585 -8.89 -29.44 11.89
N GLY A 586 -7.57 -29.52 12.01
CA GLY A 586 -6.89 -30.39 12.99
C GLY A 586 -6.84 -29.86 14.42
N ARG A 587 -7.99 -29.67 15.11
CA ARG A 587 -8.13 -29.84 16.57
C ARG A 587 -9.56 -30.23 16.94
N SER A 588 -9.83 -31.53 16.88
CA SER A 588 -10.83 -32.16 17.74
C SER A 588 -10.35 -33.56 18.12
N LYS A 589 -9.57 -33.63 19.19
CA LYS A 589 -9.65 -34.69 20.20
C LYS A 589 -9.40 -34.04 21.55
#